data_AF-A0A8T4UY02-F1
#
_entry.id   AF-A0A8T4UY02-F1
#
_cell.length_a   1.000
_cell.length_b   1.000
_cell.length_c   1.000
_cell.angle_alpha   90.00
_cell.angle_beta   90.00
_cell.angle_gamma   90.00
#
_symmetry.space_group_name_H-M   'P 1'
#
loop_
_entity.id
_entity.type
_entity.pdbx_description
1 polymer ?
#
loop_
_entity_poly.entity_id
_entity_poly.type
_entity_poly.pdbx_seq_one_letter_code
_entity_poly.pdbx_strand_id
1 'polypeptide(L)'
;MQKVKPQPYIGITGLTSMSEIRAIFEINKNLNLSLESNHLPMLGFLVSDKTLRGSSTENYRYPSVRDIPYLVEKASKEAFSMIHYNTHDKTTIFEQVKELFDKIYPLGCRAIQFNVIWPPAEQISLIKDSFPEMKIVFQASKKVMTEHQNEIVEKLNKYVNNLDYFLIDPSSGIGKEFNLEESLNFYNLITNNFSHLTIGFAGGLNSTNVYSETNKILNLIKSSDFCIDAEGGLRNKVTEIYGQDFLDINQAKGYLSNALKAFNKL
;
A
#
# COMPACT_ATOMS: atom_id res chain seq x y z
N MET A 1 -2.79 -3.92 -26.49
CA MET A 1 -3.05 -5.08 -25.62
C MET A 1 -3.76 -4.57 -24.38
N GLN A 2 -4.84 -5.23 -23.95
CA GLN A 2 -5.54 -4.86 -22.71
C GLN A 2 -4.64 -5.24 -21.53
N LYS A 3 -4.31 -4.28 -20.66
CA LYS A 3 -3.45 -4.53 -19.50
C LYS A 3 -4.20 -5.48 -18.54
N VAL A 4 -3.55 -6.57 -18.13
CA VAL A 4 -4.14 -7.52 -17.18
C VAL A 4 -4.28 -6.83 -15.83
N LYS A 5 -5.50 -6.89 -15.27
CA LYS A 5 -5.79 -6.32 -13.96
C LYS A 5 -4.94 -7.02 -12.89
N PRO A 6 -4.18 -6.29 -12.06
CA PRO A 6 -3.35 -6.89 -11.02
C PRO A 6 -4.18 -7.59 -9.94
N GLN A 7 -3.63 -8.66 -9.35
CA GLN A 7 -4.30 -9.36 -8.25
C GLN A 7 -4.43 -8.47 -7.00
N PRO A 8 -5.57 -8.50 -6.30
CA PRO A 8 -5.75 -7.73 -5.07
C PRO A 8 -4.88 -8.28 -3.93
N TYR A 9 -4.71 -7.47 -2.88
CA TYR A 9 -3.88 -7.82 -1.73
C TYR A 9 -4.53 -7.47 -0.38
N ILE A 10 -4.04 -8.12 0.68
CA ILE A 10 -4.27 -7.74 2.07
C ILE A 10 -2.92 -7.30 2.65
N GLY A 11 -2.80 -6.01 2.98
CA GLY A 11 -1.53 -5.36 3.26
C GLY A 11 -1.31 -4.99 4.72
N ILE A 12 -0.06 -5.16 5.16
CA ILE A 12 0.47 -4.61 6.41
C ILE A 12 1.66 -3.72 6.07
N THR A 13 1.57 -2.45 6.44
CA THR A 13 2.56 -1.42 6.12
C THR A 13 3.33 -0.94 7.35
N GLY A 14 4.55 -0.46 7.13
CA GLY A 14 5.44 0.14 8.14
C GLY A 14 6.30 -0.88 8.89
N LEU A 15 6.55 -2.04 8.30
CA LEU A 15 7.41 -3.06 8.89
C LEU A 15 8.85 -2.52 8.94
N THR A 16 9.53 -2.74 10.06
CA THR A 16 10.88 -2.22 10.27
C THR A 16 11.92 -3.26 10.65
N SER A 17 11.51 -4.50 10.93
CA SER A 17 12.43 -5.53 11.42
C SER A 17 12.18 -6.92 10.85
N MET A 18 13.25 -7.73 10.86
CA MET A 18 13.18 -9.15 10.49
C MET A 18 12.27 -9.96 11.43
N SER A 19 12.19 -9.58 12.71
CA SER A 19 11.30 -10.21 13.68
C SER A 19 9.83 -10.01 13.32
N GLU A 20 9.44 -8.80 12.91
CA GLU A 20 8.07 -8.52 12.47
C GLU A 20 7.73 -9.31 11.20
N ILE A 21 8.62 -9.32 10.20
CA ILE A 21 8.39 -10.09 8.96
C ILE A 21 8.19 -11.58 9.28
N ARG A 22 9.05 -12.17 10.12
CA ARG A 22 8.91 -13.58 10.52
C ARG A 22 7.61 -13.84 11.25
N ALA A 23 7.19 -12.94 12.15
CA ALA A 23 5.93 -13.07 12.86
C ALA A 23 4.73 -13.04 11.89
N ILE A 24 4.73 -12.13 10.90
CA ILE A 24 3.67 -12.08 9.89
C ILE A 24 3.68 -13.34 9.01
N PHE A 25 4.84 -13.88 8.65
CA PHE A 25 4.93 -15.13 7.90
C PHE A 25 4.33 -16.32 8.66
N GLU A 26 4.62 -16.45 9.95
CA GLU A 26 4.00 -17.48 10.78
C GLU A 26 2.47 -17.30 10.86
N ILE A 27 1.98 -16.06 10.93
CA ILE A 27 0.53 -15.79 10.88
C ILE A 27 -0.04 -16.21 9.53
N ASN A 28 0.56 -15.79 8.42
CA ASN A 28 0.12 -16.11 7.06
C ASN A 28 0.06 -17.62 6.83
N LYS A 29 1.11 -18.34 7.24
CA LYS A 29 1.16 -19.81 7.18
C LYS A 29 0.00 -20.45 7.95
N ASN A 30 -0.27 -19.99 9.17
CA ASN A 30 -1.38 -20.50 9.98
C ASN A 30 -2.77 -20.18 9.38
N LEU A 31 -2.86 -19.13 8.57
CA LEU A 31 -4.08 -18.71 7.88
C LEU A 31 -4.19 -19.25 6.44
N ASN A 32 -3.21 -20.03 5.98
CA ASN A 32 -3.07 -20.45 4.57
C ASN A 32 -3.10 -19.27 3.57
N LEU A 33 -2.58 -18.11 3.97
CA LEU A 33 -2.41 -16.94 3.11
C LEU A 33 -1.04 -17.00 2.44
N SER A 34 -1.00 -17.00 1.12
CA SER A 34 0.21 -17.15 0.32
C SER A 34 0.12 -16.37 -0.99
N LEU A 35 1.19 -16.36 -1.78
CA LEU A 35 1.20 -15.74 -3.11
C LEU A 35 0.22 -16.40 -4.11
N GLU A 36 -0.27 -17.61 -3.82
CA GLU A 36 -1.27 -18.32 -4.62
C GLU A 36 -2.71 -18.04 -4.17
N SER A 37 -2.91 -17.30 -3.07
CA SER A 37 -4.23 -16.97 -2.55
C SER A 37 -4.90 -15.88 -3.38
N ASN A 38 -6.23 -15.89 -3.49
CA ASN A 38 -6.99 -14.86 -4.24
C ASN A 38 -6.60 -13.40 -3.89
N HIS A 39 -6.21 -13.17 -2.64
CA HIS A 39 -5.56 -11.93 -2.22
C HIS A 39 -4.12 -12.22 -1.81
N LEU A 40 -3.18 -11.49 -2.38
CA LEU A 40 -1.77 -11.60 -2.02
C LEU A 40 -1.55 -11.09 -0.58
N PRO A 41 -0.76 -11.77 0.26
CA PRO A 41 -0.19 -11.13 1.43
C PRO A 41 0.76 -10.02 0.97
N MET A 42 0.57 -8.79 1.43
CA MET A 42 1.42 -7.65 1.09
C MET A 42 2.15 -7.12 2.33
N LEU A 43 3.46 -6.88 2.19
CA LEU A 43 4.31 -6.31 3.24
C LEU A 43 4.92 -4.99 2.75
N GLY A 44 4.56 -3.89 3.40
CA GLY A 44 4.94 -2.54 3.05
C GLY A 44 6.08 -1.97 3.91
N PHE A 45 7.08 -1.36 3.25
CA PHE A 45 8.21 -0.69 3.91
C PHE A 45 8.19 0.81 3.58
N LEU A 46 8.24 1.66 4.61
CA LEU A 46 8.27 3.12 4.40
C LEU A 46 9.68 3.58 4.02
N VAL A 47 9.78 4.36 2.94
CA VAL A 47 11.00 5.06 2.55
C VAL A 47 10.63 6.48 2.13
N SER A 48 11.48 7.44 2.46
CA SER A 48 11.35 8.83 2.00
C SER A 48 12.64 9.34 1.37
N ASP A 49 12.57 10.45 0.66
CA ASP A 49 13.76 11.17 0.16
C ASP A 49 14.74 11.54 1.29
N LYS A 50 14.21 11.85 2.48
CA LYS A 50 15.01 12.11 3.68
C LYS A 50 15.76 10.85 4.14
N THR A 51 15.06 9.73 4.32
CA THR A 51 15.68 8.49 4.81
C THR A 51 16.59 7.86 3.76
N LEU A 52 16.28 8.02 2.46
CA LEU A 52 17.10 7.53 1.35
C LEU A 52 18.49 8.19 1.39
N ARG A 53 18.55 9.50 1.66
CA ARG A 53 19.80 10.25 1.88
C ARG A 53 20.48 9.97 3.22
N GLY A 54 20.01 8.98 3.99
CA GLY A 54 20.61 8.58 5.27
C GLY A 54 20.30 9.51 6.44
N SER A 55 19.35 10.44 6.29
CA SER A 55 18.94 11.29 7.42
C SER A 55 18.08 10.51 8.41
N SER A 56 18.23 10.80 9.70
CA SER A 56 17.42 10.21 10.76
C SER A 56 15.96 10.69 10.71
N THR A 57 15.06 9.86 11.24
CA THR A 57 13.65 10.18 11.42
C THR A 57 13.22 9.75 12.82
N GLU A 58 12.34 10.54 13.42
CA GLU A 58 11.73 10.21 14.72
C GLU A 58 10.55 9.25 14.58
N ASN A 59 10.17 8.91 13.34
CA ASN A 59 9.12 7.96 13.05
C ASN A 59 9.68 6.54 12.99
N TYR A 60 9.33 5.72 13.97
CA TYR A 60 9.81 4.34 14.16
C TYR A 60 9.24 3.35 13.15
N ARG A 61 8.35 3.77 12.26
CA ARG A 61 7.79 2.96 11.17
C ARG A 61 8.65 2.97 9.91
N TYR A 62 9.70 3.79 9.88
CA TYR A 62 10.69 3.80 8.80
C TYR A 62 11.87 2.92 9.23
N PRO A 63 12.14 1.80 8.54
CA PRO A 63 13.39 1.08 8.74
C PRO A 63 14.58 1.95 8.33
N SER A 64 15.76 1.57 8.81
CA SER A 64 17.01 2.06 8.23
C SER A 64 17.05 1.72 6.74
N VAL A 65 17.40 2.69 5.89
CA VAL A 65 17.55 2.45 4.45
C VAL A 65 18.60 1.37 4.14
N ARG A 66 19.58 1.18 5.04
CA ARG A 66 20.60 0.13 4.91
C ARG A 66 20.03 -1.28 5.12
N ASP A 67 18.92 -1.38 5.86
CA ASP A 67 18.29 -2.66 6.18
C ASP A 67 17.26 -3.07 5.12
N ILE A 68 16.75 -2.11 4.32
CA ILE A 68 15.74 -2.33 3.29
C ILE A 68 16.06 -3.52 2.36
N PRO A 69 17.28 -3.69 1.80
CA PRO A 69 17.57 -4.84 0.95
C PRO A 69 17.34 -6.19 1.65
N TYR A 70 17.76 -6.32 2.92
CA TYR A 70 17.59 -7.56 3.68
C TYR A 70 16.13 -7.82 4.05
N LEU A 71 15.40 -6.77 4.45
CA LEU A 71 13.97 -6.86 4.77
C LEU A 71 13.17 -7.28 3.53
N VAL A 72 13.44 -6.63 2.39
CA VAL A 72 12.80 -6.95 1.11
C VAL A 72 13.13 -8.37 0.67
N GLU A 73 14.40 -8.78 0.65
CA GLU A 73 14.78 -10.12 0.22
C GLU A 73 14.05 -11.20 1.03
N LYS A 74 13.87 -10.99 2.34
CA LYS A 74 13.08 -11.91 3.16
C LYS A 74 11.59 -11.83 2.84
N ALA A 75 11.03 -10.62 2.71
CA ALA A 75 9.61 -10.40 2.45
C ALA A 75 9.17 -11.00 1.09
N SER A 76 9.93 -10.75 0.03
CA SER A 76 9.61 -11.16 -1.34
C SER A 76 9.56 -12.68 -1.56
N LYS A 77 10.04 -13.48 -0.60
CA LYS A 77 9.98 -14.96 -0.66
C LYS A 77 8.57 -15.51 -0.45
N GLU A 78 7.74 -14.81 0.33
CA GLU A 78 6.43 -15.32 0.78
C GLU A 78 5.31 -14.27 0.69
N ALA A 79 5.64 -13.03 0.30
CA ALA A 79 4.68 -11.94 0.21
C ALA A 79 5.00 -10.96 -0.92
N PHE A 80 3.97 -10.26 -1.37
CA PHE A 80 4.08 -9.12 -2.26
C PHE A 80 4.71 -7.94 -1.50
N SER A 81 6.01 -7.78 -1.61
CA SER A 81 6.75 -6.70 -0.93
C SER A 81 6.60 -5.38 -1.68
N MET A 82 6.31 -4.29 -0.97
CA MET A 82 6.09 -2.96 -1.55
C MET A 82 6.87 -1.88 -0.80
N ILE A 83 7.47 -0.95 -1.55
CA ILE A 83 8.00 0.29 -0.97
C ILE A 83 6.91 1.36 -0.97
N HIS A 84 6.61 1.94 0.18
CA HIS A 84 5.78 3.13 0.29
C HIS A 84 6.69 4.35 0.30
N TYR A 85 6.70 5.08 -0.81
CA TYR A 85 7.64 6.15 -1.06
C TYR A 85 6.99 7.52 -0.93
N ASN A 86 7.59 8.39 -0.12
CA ASN A 86 7.23 9.81 -0.03
C ASN A 86 8.42 10.70 -0.39
N THR A 87 8.18 11.81 -1.08
CA THR A 87 9.22 12.79 -1.37
C THR A 87 8.63 14.20 -1.46
N HIS A 88 9.42 15.18 -1.07
CA HIS A 88 9.12 16.59 -1.29
C HIS A 88 9.58 17.06 -2.67
N ASP A 89 10.63 16.43 -3.22
CA ASP A 89 11.14 16.73 -4.56
C ASP A 89 10.55 15.75 -5.59
N LYS A 90 9.50 16.23 -6.28
CA LYS A 90 8.82 15.46 -7.32
C LYS A 90 9.58 15.45 -8.65
N THR A 91 10.55 16.34 -8.84
CA THR A 91 11.25 16.52 -10.12
C THR A 91 12.33 15.48 -10.36
N THR A 92 12.79 14.82 -9.30
CA THR A 92 13.85 13.79 -9.35
C THR A 92 13.37 12.42 -8.88
N ILE A 93 12.05 12.15 -8.93
CA ILE A 93 11.46 10.88 -8.49
C ILE A 93 12.10 9.68 -9.18
N PHE A 94 12.35 9.75 -10.49
CA PHE A 94 12.97 8.66 -11.23
C PHE A 94 14.35 8.30 -10.64
N GLU A 95 15.21 9.28 -10.42
CA GLU A 95 16.56 9.04 -9.89
C GLU A 95 16.51 8.51 -8.46
N GLN A 96 15.62 9.04 -7.62
CA GLN A 96 15.41 8.55 -6.26
C GLN A 96 14.93 7.08 -6.25
N VAL A 97 13.96 6.74 -7.12
CA VAL A 97 13.44 5.38 -7.25
C VAL A 97 14.52 4.46 -7.83
N LYS A 98 15.28 4.91 -8.83
CA LYS A 98 16.39 4.15 -9.41
C LYS A 98 17.46 3.81 -8.37
N GLU A 99 17.90 4.80 -7.58
CA GLU A 99 18.88 4.60 -6.50
C GLU A 99 18.46 3.49 -5.52
N LEU A 100 17.16 3.45 -5.18
CA LEU A 100 16.60 2.45 -4.29
C LEU A 100 16.42 1.09 -5.00
N PHE A 101 15.75 1.08 -6.15
CA PHE A 101 15.32 -0.14 -6.85
C PHE A 101 16.45 -0.86 -7.56
N ASP A 102 17.55 -0.20 -7.94
CA ASP A 102 18.75 -0.89 -8.44
C ASP A 102 19.26 -1.95 -7.44
N LYS A 103 19.02 -1.74 -6.13
CA LYS A 103 19.44 -2.66 -5.06
C LYS A 103 18.39 -3.71 -4.70
N ILE A 104 17.10 -3.37 -4.77
CA ILE A 104 16.02 -4.24 -4.26
C ILE A 104 15.18 -4.90 -5.35
N TYR A 105 15.21 -4.37 -6.58
CA TYR A 105 14.54 -5.00 -7.72
C TYR A 105 15.14 -6.38 -7.97
N PRO A 106 16.46 -6.62 -8.02
CA PRO A 106 16.96 -8.00 -8.16
C PRO A 106 16.53 -8.97 -7.04
N LEU A 107 16.17 -8.45 -5.86
CA LEU A 107 15.80 -9.23 -4.67
C LEU A 107 14.31 -9.61 -4.59
N GLY A 108 13.51 -9.19 -5.57
CA GLY A 108 12.11 -9.60 -5.70
C GLY A 108 11.08 -8.50 -5.42
N CYS A 109 11.46 -7.33 -4.91
CA CYS A 109 10.51 -6.23 -4.78
C CYS A 109 10.21 -5.64 -6.16
N ARG A 110 8.96 -5.83 -6.61
CA ARG A 110 8.43 -5.31 -7.87
C ARG A 110 7.32 -4.31 -7.64
N ALA A 111 7.24 -3.63 -6.49
CA ALA A 111 6.11 -2.74 -6.21
C ALA A 111 6.53 -1.47 -5.47
N ILE A 112 5.98 -0.35 -5.91
CA ILE A 112 6.10 0.95 -5.24
C ILE A 112 4.75 1.62 -5.13
N GLN A 113 4.46 2.16 -3.95
CA GLN A 113 3.36 3.06 -3.71
C GLN A 113 3.89 4.49 -3.56
N PHE A 114 3.41 5.39 -4.40
CA PHE A 114 3.70 6.81 -4.25
C PHE A 114 2.70 7.46 -3.30
N ASN A 115 3.19 7.84 -2.13
CA ASN A 115 2.48 8.67 -1.16
C ASN A 115 2.65 10.15 -1.51
N VAL A 116 2.55 10.49 -2.79
CA VAL A 116 2.80 11.81 -3.36
C VAL A 116 1.62 12.19 -4.23
N ILE A 117 1.10 13.40 -4.05
CA ILE A 117 0.00 13.92 -4.87
C ILE A 117 0.51 14.19 -6.29
N TRP A 118 -0.01 13.46 -7.27
CA TRP A 118 0.23 13.64 -8.71
C TRP A 118 1.71 13.81 -9.08
N PRO A 119 2.55 12.77 -8.91
CA PRO A 119 3.95 12.83 -9.33
C PRO A 119 4.04 13.03 -10.85
N PRO A 120 5.03 13.77 -11.40
CA PRO A 120 5.11 14.03 -12.84
C PRO A 120 5.05 12.75 -13.67
N ALA A 121 4.13 12.69 -14.65
CA ALA A 121 3.88 11.49 -15.45
C ALA A 121 5.11 11.02 -16.25
N GLU A 122 5.98 11.95 -16.66
CA GLU A 122 7.26 11.65 -17.30
C GLU A 122 8.18 10.83 -16.38
N GLN A 123 8.27 11.18 -15.09
CA GLN A 123 9.09 10.46 -14.11
C GLN A 123 8.58 9.04 -13.91
N ILE A 124 7.26 8.87 -13.88
CA ILE A 124 6.61 7.55 -13.75
C ILE A 124 6.83 6.70 -15.00
N SER A 125 6.86 7.31 -16.17
CA SER A 125 7.17 6.62 -17.43
C SER A 125 8.61 6.12 -17.43
N LEU A 126 9.57 6.97 -17.05
CA LEU A 126 10.99 6.58 -16.91
C LEU A 126 11.21 5.41 -15.93
N ILE A 127 10.46 5.40 -14.82
CA ILE A 127 10.47 4.29 -13.87
C ILE A 127 9.99 3.01 -14.53
N LYS A 128 8.86 3.05 -15.26
CA LYS A 128 8.32 1.87 -15.94
C LYS A 128 9.27 1.36 -17.03
N ASP A 129 9.90 2.27 -17.77
CA ASP A 129 10.87 1.92 -18.81
C ASP A 129 12.10 1.22 -18.22
N SER A 130 12.59 1.67 -17.06
CA SER A 130 13.74 1.07 -16.37
C SER A 130 13.39 -0.22 -15.61
N PHE A 131 12.13 -0.36 -15.19
CA PHE A 131 11.64 -1.48 -14.39
C PHE A 131 10.28 -1.97 -14.91
N PRO A 132 10.24 -2.66 -16.07
CA PRO A 132 8.99 -2.95 -16.79
C PRO A 132 7.93 -3.71 -15.99
N GLU A 133 8.36 -4.59 -15.08
CA GLU A 133 7.45 -5.39 -14.24
C GLU A 133 6.98 -4.65 -12.98
N MET A 134 7.52 -3.46 -12.69
CA MET A 134 7.21 -2.75 -11.46
C MET A 134 5.72 -2.41 -11.40
N LYS A 135 5.03 -2.85 -10.35
CA LYS A 135 3.68 -2.44 -10.01
C LYS A 135 3.71 -1.06 -9.36
N ILE A 136 2.96 -0.13 -9.90
CA ILE A 136 2.88 1.24 -9.38
C ILE A 136 1.52 1.45 -8.75
N VAL A 137 1.52 1.93 -7.50
CA VAL A 137 0.34 2.29 -6.73
C VAL A 137 0.33 3.79 -6.50
N PHE A 138 -0.79 4.45 -6.77
CA PHE A 138 -1.00 5.84 -6.35
C PHE A 138 -1.98 5.88 -5.19
N GLN A 139 -1.66 6.70 -4.19
CA GLN A 139 -2.56 6.93 -3.06
C GLN A 139 -3.37 8.21 -3.26
N ALA A 140 -4.70 8.09 -3.29
CA ALA A 140 -5.61 9.20 -3.05
C ALA A 140 -5.68 9.48 -1.56
N SER A 141 -4.87 10.43 -1.09
CA SER A 141 -5.02 11.00 0.24
C SER A 141 -6.31 11.80 0.35
N LYS A 142 -6.70 12.14 1.58
CA LYS A 142 -7.82 13.06 1.82
C LYS A 142 -7.77 14.32 0.95
N LYS A 143 -6.58 14.91 0.79
CA LYS A 143 -6.40 16.12 -0.02
C LYS A 143 -6.79 15.90 -1.48
N VAL A 144 -6.40 14.76 -2.05
CA VAL A 144 -6.81 14.37 -3.41
C VAL A 144 -8.32 14.19 -3.46
N MET A 145 -8.89 13.53 -2.45
CA MET A 145 -10.32 13.24 -2.41
C MET A 145 -11.17 14.51 -2.29
N THR A 146 -10.71 15.55 -1.58
CA THR A 146 -11.47 16.78 -1.38
C THR A 146 -11.20 17.85 -2.43
N GLU A 147 -9.95 18.02 -2.87
CA GLU A 147 -9.56 19.15 -3.74
C GLU A 147 -9.52 18.77 -5.22
N HIS A 148 -9.41 17.48 -5.55
CA HIS A 148 -9.20 17.02 -6.92
C HIS A 148 -10.23 15.98 -7.40
N GLN A 149 -11.36 15.85 -6.70
CA GLN A 149 -12.41 14.89 -7.05
C GLN A 149 -12.87 15.02 -8.51
N ASN A 150 -13.09 16.24 -8.97
CA ASN A 150 -13.61 16.51 -10.31
C ASN A 150 -12.55 16.33 -11.42
N GLU A 151 -11.26 16.35 -11.07
CA GLU A 151 -10.15 16.24 -12.01
C GLU A 151 -9.53 14.83 -12.02
N ILE A 152 -9.96 13.92 -11.14
CA ILE A 152 -9.27 12.64 -10.93
C ILE A 152 -9.12 11.81 -12.20
N VAL A 153 -10.15 11.76 -13.04
CA VAL A 153 -10.12 11.03 -14.32
C VAL A 153 -9.11 11.66 -15.29
N GLU A 154 -9.13 12.99 -15.41
CA GLU A 154 -8.17 13.71 -16.26
C GLU A 154 -6.72 13.51 -15.78
N LYS A 155 -6.49 13.58 -14.46
CA LYS A 155 -5.17 13.34 -13.88
C LYS A 155 -4.73 11.89 -14.11
N LEU A 156 -5.59 10.91 -13.82
CA LEU A 156 -5.28 9.49 -13.97
C LEU A 156 -5.01 9.08 -15.42
N ASN A 157 -5.68 9.71 -16.39
CA ASN A 157 -5.42 9.48 -17.82
C ASN A 157 -3.95 9.68 -18.20
N LYS A 158 -3.22 10.56 -17.50
CA LYS A 158 -1.78 10.79 -17.72
C LYS A 158 -0.91 9.59 -17.33
N TYR A 159 -1.43 8.65 -16.55
CA TYR A 159 -0.71 7.49 -16.01
C TYR A 159 -1.30 6.15 -16.44
N VAL A 160 -2.34 6.15 -17.30
CA VAL A 160 -3.15 4.96 -17.63
C VAL A 160 -2.31 3.73 -18.01
N ASN A 161 -1.20 3.91 -18.69
CA ASN A 161 -0.34 2.80 -19.10
C ASN A 161 0.63 2.35 -17.99
N ASN A 162 0.95 3.24 -17.05
CA ASN A 162 2.00 3.04 -16.06
C ASN A 162 1.47 2.68 -14.67
N LEU A 163 0.20 2.93 -14.40
CA LEU A 163 -0.42 2.66 -13.10
C LEU A 163 -1.03 1.25 -13.06
N ASP A 164 -0.93 0.58 -11.91
CA ASP A 164 -1.42 -0.79 -11.71
C ASP A 164 -2.49 -0.82 -10.60
N TYR A 165 -2.26 -0.08 -9.52
CA TYR A 165 -3.18 0.03 -8.39
C TYR A 165 -3.51 1.47 -8.05
N PHE A 166 -4.65 1.68 -7.42
CA PHE A 166 -5.03 2.96 -6.83
C PHE A 166 -5.58 2.77 -5.42
N LEU A 167 -4.93 3.35 -4.41
CA LEU A 167 -5.29 3.21 -3.01
C LEU A 167 -6.10 4.43 -2.54
N ILE A 168 -7.31 4.20 -2.05
CA ILE A 168 -8.16 5.22 -1.42
C ILE A 168 -7.84 5.24 0.07
N ASP A 169 -7.24 6.33 0.56
CA ASP A 169 -6.87 6.51 1.97
C ASP A 169 -7.31 7.90 2.49
N PRO A 170 -8.56 8.01 2.98
CA PRO A 170 -9.08 9.27 3.53
C PRO A 170 -8.51 9.60 4.92
N SER A 171 -7.84 8.65 5.60
CA SER A 171 -7.46 8.81 7.00
C SER A 171 -6.26 9.73 7.20
N SER A 172 -5.35 9.80 6.20
CA SER A 172 -4.04 10.46 6.28
C SER A 172 -3.25 10.16 7.57
N GLY A 173 -3.53 9.05 8.25
CA GLY A 173 -2.91 8.70 9.54
C GLY A 173 -3.40 9.48 10.77
N ILE A 174 -4.46 10.30 10.67
CA ILE A 174 -4.95 11.17 11.77
C ILE A 174 -6.09 10.52 12.57
N GLY A 175 -6.47 9.27 12.27
CA GLY A 175 -7.46 8.51 13.03
C GLY A 175 -8.90 9.03 12.90
N LYS A 176 -9.23 9.79 11.86
CA LYS A 176 -10.62 10.13 11.52
C LYS A 176 -11.34 8.92 10.91
N GLU A 177 -12.64 8.82 11.17
CA GLU A 177 -13.49 7.74 10.67
C GLU A 177 -13.45 7.66 9.14
N PHE A 178 -13.37 6.42 8.66
CA PHE A 178 -13.40 6.07 7.25
C PHE A 178 -14.75 6.47 6.64
N ASN A 179 -14.78 7.50 5.79
CA ASN A 179 -15.98 7.86 5.05
C ASN A 179 -16.16 6.88 3.87
N LEU A 180 -16.93 5.83 4.12
CA LEU A 180 -17.21 4.77 3.16
C LEU A 180 -17.94 5.31 1.92
N GLU A 181 -18.88 6.24 2.07
CA GLU A 181 -19.66 6.78 0.95
C GLU A 181 -18.77 7.55 -0.04
N GLU A 182 -17.93 8.46 0.47
CA GLU A 182 -16.94 9.16 -0.36
C GLU A 182 -15.98 8.17 -1.03
N SER A 183 -15.49 7.18 -0.29
CA SER A 183 -14.58 6.16 -0.82
C SER A 183 -15.21 5.35 -1.94
N LEU A 184 -16.51 5.03 -1.85
CA LEU A 184 -17.24 4.31 -2.88
C LEU A 184 -17.52 5.15 -4.12
N ASN A 185 -17.79 6.45 -3.95
CA ASN A 185 -17.91 7.37 -5.07
C ASN A 185 -16.61 7.42 -5.88
N PHE A 186 -15.46 7.48 -5.19
CA PHE A 186 -14.15 7.38 -5.83
C PHE A 186 -13.93 6.03 -6.49
N TYR A 187 -14.24 4.93 -5.82
CA TYR A 187 -14.15 3.58 -6.38
C TYR A 187 -14.91 3.48 -7.71
N ASN A 188 -16.20 3.84 -7.72
CA ASN A 188 -17.05 3.76 -8.90
C ASN A 188 -16.55 4.66 -10.03
N LEU A 189 -16.12 5.89 -9.70
CA LEU A 189 -15.59 6.82 -10.69
C LEU A 189 -14.34 6.26 -11.37
N ILE A 190 -13.44 5.63 -10.61
CA ILE A 190 -12.20 5.08 -11.15
C ILE A 190 -12.48 3.79 -11.93
N THR A 191 -13.25 2.85 -11.40
CA THR A 191 -13.48 1.56 -12.07
C THR A 191 -14.27 1.70 -13.37
N ASN A 192 -15.17 2.67 -13.48
CA ASN A 192 -15.89 2.99 -14.71
C ASN A 192 -14.99 3.54 -15.82
N ASN A 193 -13.87 4.18 -15.48
CA ASN A 193 -12.95 4.78 -16.45
C ASN A 193 -11.67 3.95 -16.66
N PHE A 194 -11.28 3.14 -15.67
CA PHE A 194 -9.99 2.46 -15.60
C PHE A 194 -10.14 1.02 -15.09
N SER A 195 -10.85 0.18 -15.85
CA SER A 195 -11.15 -1.21 -15.48
C SER A 195 -9.93 -2.12 -15.30
N HIS A 196 -8.75 -1.70 -15.77
CA HIS A 196 -7.49 -2.42 -15.60
C HIS A 196 -6.80 -2.14 -14.25
N LEU A 197 -7.24 -1.14 -13.50
CA LEU A 197 -6.68 -0.82 -12.18
C LEU A 197 -7.34 -1.66 -11.10
N THR A 198 -6.53 -2.09 -10.14
CA THR A 198 -7.03 -2.70 -8.90
C THR A 198 -7.07 -1.65 -7.80
N ILE A 199 -8.27 -1.47 -7.23
CA ILE A 199 -8.51 -0.43 -6.23
C ILE A 199 -8.29 -1.00 -4.84
N GLY A 200 -7.61 -0.27 -3.98
CA GLY A 200 -7.43 -0.59 -2.58
C GLY A 200 -8.16 0.38 -1.67
N PHE A 201 -8.54 -0.08 -0.47
CA PHE A 201 -9.05 0.75 0.61
C PHE A 201 -8.10 0.69 1.80
N ALA A 202 -7.75 1.85 2.34
CA ALA A 202 -6.93 1.98 3.52
C ALA A 202 -7.50 3.02 4.49
N GLY A 203 -6.85 3.11 5.64
CA GLY A 203 -7.12 4.13 6.64
C GLY A 203 -8.01 3.64 7.77
N GLY A 204 -7.45 3.65 8.99
CA GLY A 204 -8.17 3.29 10.22
C GLY A 204 -8.52 1.81 10.39
N LEU A 205 -8.17 0.94 9.42
CA LEU A 205 -8.38 -0.51 9.53
C LEU A 205 -7.51 -1.11 10.64
N ASN A 206 -8.11 -1.98 11.43
CA ASN A 206 -7.50 -2.66 12.57
C ASN A 206 -8.16 -4.03 12.82
N SER A 207 -7.70 -4.74 13.85
CA SER A 207 -8.16 -6.09 14.18
C SER A 207 -9.67 -6.17 14.51
N THR A 208 -10.29 -5.10 15.01
CA THR A 208 -11.67 -5.12 15.51
C THR A 208 -12.68 -4.64 14.48
N ASN A 209 -12.28 -3.75 13.55
CA ASN A 209 -13.19 -3.20 12.54
C ASN A 209 -13.03 -3.81 11.15
N VAL A 210 -11.90 -4.46 10.82
CA VAL A 210 -11.65 -4.90 9.43
C VAL A 210 -12.72 -5.85 8.90
N TYR A 211 -13.27 -6.72 9.75
CA TYR A 211 -14.35 -7.62 9.33
C TYR A 211 -15.59 -6.85 8.91
N SER A 212 -16.06 -5.91 9.73
CA SER A 212 -17.29 -5.16 9.44
C SER A 212 -17.09 -4.21 8.26
N GLU A 213 -15.97 -3.49 8.20
CA GLU A 213 -15.70 -2.55 7.10
C GLU A 213 -15.53 -3.29 5.76
N THR A 214 -14.78 -4.39 5.74
CA THR A 214 -14.62 -5.20 4.52
C THR A 214 -15.97 -5.77 4.07
N ASN A 215 -16.81 -6.27 4.97
CA ASN A 215 -18.15 -6.76 4.61
C ASN A 215 -19.05 -5.65 4.06
N LYS A 216 -18.99 -4.42 4.61
CA LYS A 216 -19.74 -3.28 4.06
C LYS A 216 -19.31 -3.00 2.62
N ILE A 217 -18.00 -2.96 2.37
CA ILE A 217 -17.44 -2.76 1.02
C ILE A 217 -17.88 -3.88 0.07
N LEU A 218 -17.70 -5.16 0.46
CA LEU A 218 -18.15 -6.33 -0.33
C LEU A 218 -19.64 -6.25 -0.66
N ASN A 219 -20.48 -5.87 0.31
CA ASN A 219 -21.92 -5.76 0.12
C ASN A 219 -22.33 -4.64 -0.85
N LEU A 220 -21.54 -3.58 -0.95
CA LEU A 220 -21.84 -2.43 -1.81
C LEU A 220 -21.27 -2.61 -3.21
N ILE A 221 -20.04 -3.13 -3.31
CA ILE A 221 -19.33 -3.35 -4.58
C ILE A 221 -19.75 -4.66 -5.26
N LYS A 222 -20.23 -5.66 -4.50
CA LYS A 222 -20.57 -7.00 -4.98
C LYS A 222 -19.40 -7.73 -5.65
N SER A 223 -18.18 -7.43 -5.24
CA SER A 223 -16.95 -8.07 -5.72
C SER A 223 -15.89 -8.07 -4.62
N SER A 224 -15.06 -9.11 -4.58
CA SER A 224 -13.86 -9.19 -3.75
C SER A 224 -12.60 -8.69 -4.48
N ASP A 225 -12.73 -8.14 -5.68
CA ASP A 225 -11.60 -7.69 -6.51
C ASP A 225 -11.12 -6.28 -6.11
N PHE A 226 -10.71 -6.14 -4.84
CA PHE A 226 -10.16 -4.93 -4.25
C PHE A 226 -9.13 -5.26 -3.16
N CYS A 227 -8.18 -4.35 -2.93
CA CYS A 227 -7.19 -4.50 -1.87
C CYS A 227 -7.68 -3.88 -0.55
N ILE A 228 -7.11 -4.33 0.57
CA ILE A 228 -7.14 -3.59 1.82
C ILE A 228 -5.72 -3.40 2.36
N ASP A 229 -5.44 -2.26 3.00
CA ASP A 229 -4.14 -1.98 3.62
C ASP A 229 -4.30 -1.37 5.02
N ALA A 230 -3.45 -1.78 5.95
CA ALA A 230 -3.43 -1.26 7.31
C ALA A 230 -2.00 -0.97 7.80
N GLU A 231 -1.87 0.10 8.56
CA GLU A 231 -0.61 0.54 9.15
C GLU A 231 -0.79 0.93 10.62
N GLY A 232 -1.31 2.13 10.89
CA GLY A 232 -1.42 2.68 12.25
C GLY A 232 -2.37 1.92 13.17
N GLY A 233 -3.44 1.32 12.62
CA GLY A 233 -4.43 0.55 13.41
C GLY A 233 -3.89 -0.78 13.97
N LEU A 234 -2.68 -1.18 13.57
CA LEU A 234 -2.02 -2.42 13.99
C LEU A 234 -0.93 -2.18 15.03
N ARG A 235 -0.84 -0.96 15.60
CA ARG A 235 0.31 -0.53 16.38
C ARG A 235 -0.07 -0.04 17.77
N ASN A 236 0.84 -0.27 18.71
CA ASN A 236 0.75 0.28 20.06
C ASN A 236 1.59 1.54 20.16
N LYS A 237 0.93 2.65 20.51
CA LYS A 237 1.59 3.93 20.75
C LYS A 237 2.55 3.84 21.94
N VAL A 238 3.75 4.37 21.75
CA VAL A 238 4.72 4.61 22.83
C VAL A 238 4.55 6.02 23.38
N THR A 239 4.30 6.97 22.48
CA THR A 239 4.03 8.37 22.81
C THR A 239 2.85 8.90 21.99
N GLU A 240 2.44 10.14 22.24
CA GLU A 240 1.43 10.81 21.40
C GLU A 240 2.00 11.32 20.05
N ILE A 241 3.32 11.23 19.84
CA ILE A 241 3.95 11.65 18.60
C ILE A 241 3.66 10.61 17.52
N TYR A 242 3.14 11.06 16.38
CA TYR A 242 2.85 10.19 15.25
C TYR A 242 4.08 9.41 14.79
N GLY A 243 3.93 8.09 14.64
CA GLY A 243 4.99 7.21 14.20
C GLY A 243 5.92 6.73 15.31
N GLN A 244 5.74 7.19 16.56
CA GLN A 244 6.42 6.61 17.73
C GLN A 244 5.58 5.48 18.33
N ASP A 245 5.47 4.40 17.56
CA ASP A 245 4.68 3.22 17.87
C ASP A 245 5.32 1.95 17.30
N PHE A 246 4.96 0.80 17.85
CA PHE A 246 5.49 -0.51 17.43
C PHE A 246 4.36 -1.41 16.95
N LEU A 247 4.66 -2.30 16.01
CA LEU A 247 3.70 -3.28 15.53
C LEU A 247 3.25 -4.20 16.67
N ASP A 248 1.94 -4.30 16.85
CA ASP A 248 1.34 -5.30 17.73
C ASP A 248 0.99 -6.54 16.90
N ILE A 249 1.72 -7.63 17.15
CA ILE A 249 1.56 -8.89 16.44
C ILE A 249 0.17 -9.50 16.63
N ASN A 250 -0.47 -9.30 17.79
CA ASN A 250 -1.84 -9.76 18.02
C ASN A 250 -2.85 -8.95 17.20
N GLN A 251 -2.64 -7.63 17.09
CA GLN A 251 -3.45 -6.78 16.23
C GLN A 251 -3.30 -7.16 14.75
N ALA A 252 -2.06 -7.39 14.30
CA ALA A 252 -1.79 -7.87 12.94
C ALA A 252 -2.46 -9.23 12.66
N LYS A 253 -2.36 -10.19 13.60
CA LYS A 253 -3.04 -11.49 13.50
C LYS A 253 -4.55 -11.35 13.43
N GLY A 254 -5.13 -10.52 14.30
CA GLY A 254 -6.56 -10.24 14.31
C GLY A 254 -7.01 -9.61 12.99
N TYR A 255 -6.25 -8.65 12.48
CA TYR A 255 -6.51 -8.00 11.19
C TYR A 255 -6.53 -9.00 10.03
N LEU A 256 -5.46 -9.79 9.86
CA LEU A 256 -5.37 -10.77 8.77
C LEU A 256 -6.46 -11.86 8.87
N SER A 257 -6.70 -12.39 10.07
CA SER A 257 -7.74 -13.42 10.27
C SER A 257 -9.13 -12.88 9.95
N ASN A 258 -9.45 -11.66 10.40
CA ASN A 258 -10.76 -11.07 10.22
C ASN A 258 -10.99 -10.55 8.80
N ALA A 259 -9.94 -10.08 8.12
CA ALA A 259 -9.97 -9.80 6.68
C ALA A 259 -10.32 -11.04 5.86
N LEU A 260 -9.58 -12.15 6.07
CA LEU A 260 -9.82 -13.39 5.33
C LEU A 260 -11.22 -13.96 5.59
N LYS A 261 -11.70 -13.91 6.84
CA LYS A 261 -13.08 -14.28 7.15
C LYS A 261 -14.12 -13.46 6.39
N ALA A 262 -13.86 -12.18 6.12
CA ALA A 262 -14.76 -11.34 5.33
C ALA A 262 -14.71 -11.74 3.85
N PHE A 263 -13.52 -11.90 3.27
CA PHE A 263 -13.36 -12.25 1.85
C PHE A 263 -13.82 -13.67 1.49
N ASN A 264 -13.70 -14.64 2.41
CA ASN A 264 -14.13 -16.03 2.17
C ASN A 264 -15.65 -16.26 2.30
N LYS A 265 -16.45 -15.20 2.52
CA LYS A 265 -17.91 -15.30 2.68
C LYS A 265 -18.67 -15.21 1.35
N LEU A 266 -17.99 -14.89 0.25
CA LEU A 266 -18.51 -14.90 -1.12
C LEU A 266 -18.27 -16.27 -1.77
#